data_AF-A0A3M1Z7Q4-F1
#
_entry.id   AF-A0A3M1Z7Q4-F1
#
_cell.length_a   1.000
_cell.length_b   1.000
_cell.length_c   1.000
_cell.angle_alpha   90.00
_cell.angle_beta   90.00
_cell.angle_gamma   90.00
#
_symmetry.space_group_name_H-M   'P 1'
#
loop_
_entity.id
_entity.type
_entity.pdbx_description
1 polymer ?
#
loop_
_entity_poly.entity_id
_entity_poly.type
_entity_poly.pdbx_seq_one_letter_code
_entity_poly.pdbx_strand_id
1 'polypeptide(L)'
;ALYRAGRYAEAARASLVPDAGEEDRTLGTLARLRAGMGGAPGERGDLRAEYEALPRKSPTAAGLLSAVLPGLGHLYTGRPRDAAVALVLNGAFLWGTWQAARADQWALAGILGALELGWYGGTITSSMNAAHKWNRREEGRFFSRWEAGALPRWDLVFLPGGGGAVATWTW
;
A
#
# COMPACT_ATOMS: atom_id res chain seq x y z
N ALA A 1 -14.44 6.99 -0.67
CA ALA A 1 -15.08 8.31 -0.45
C ALA A 1 -15.56 8.49 1.00
N LEU A 2 -16.09 7.45 1.66
CA LEU A 2 -16.52 7.48 3.07
C LEU A 2 -15.42 7.90 4.08
N TYR A 3 -14.15 7.62 3.77
CA TYR A 3 -12.97 8.07 4.54
C TYR A 3 -12.87 9.59 4.72
N ARG A 4 -13.14 10.39 3.66
CA ARG A 4 -13.08 11.85 3.78
C ARG A 4 -14.26 12.42 4.58
N ALA A 5 -15.33 11.62 4.76
CA ALA A 5 -16.55 12.06 5.41
C ALA A 5 -16.63 11.68 6.90
N GLY A 6 -15.64 10.98 7.47
CA GLY A 6 -15.63 10.64 8.91
C GLY A 6 -16.67 9.61 9.37
N ARG A 7 -17.36 8.93 8.45
CA ARG A 7 -18.56 8.11 8.75
C ARG A 7 -18.29 6.66 9.19
N TYR A 8 -17.03 6.21 9.27
CA TYR A 8 -16.74 4.82 9.65
C TYR A 8 -17.09 4.48 11.11
N ALA A 9 -17.15 5.48 12.02
CA ALA A 9 -17.57 5.26 13.39
C ALA A 9 -19.06 4.86 13.50
N GLU A 10 -19.90 5.32 12.57
CA GLU A 10 -21.31 4.93 12.46
C GLU A 10 -21.46 3.57 11.80
N ALA A 11 -20.68 3.28 10.75
CA ALA A 11 -20.71 1.97 10.07
C ALA A 11 -20.26 0.81 10.99
N ALA A 12 -19.29 1.04 11.88
CA ALA A 12 -18.89 0.06 12.90
C ALA A 12 -20.00 -0.22 13.95
N ARG A 13 -20.97 0.70 14.10
CA ARG A 13 -22.17 0.49 14.92
C ARG A 13 -23.28 -0.23 14.14
N ALA A 14 -23.37 -0.03 12.83
CA ALA A 14 -24.37 -0.68 11.97
C ALA A 14 -24.23 -2.22 11.94
N SER A 15 -23.01 -2.76 12.10
CA SER A 15 -22.80 -4.21 12.23
C SER A 15 -23.42 -4.82 13.49
N LEU A 16 -23.89 -4.02 14.45
CA LEU A 16 -24.59 -4.49 15.64
C LEU A 16 -26.12 -4.59 15.45
N VAL A 17 -26.65 -4.20 14.30
CA VAL A 17 -28.08 -4.30 13.99
C VAL A 17 -28.37 -5.72 13.47
N PRO A 18 -29.18 -6.54 14.19
CA PRO A 18 -29.43 -7.93 13.82
C PRO A 18 -30.08 -8.12 12.44
N ASP A 19 -30.76 -7.08 11.93
CA ASP A 19 -31.52 -7.09 10.68
C ASP A 19 -30.86 -6.25 9.57
N ALA A 20 -29.55 -5.98 9.69
CA ALA A 20 -28.81 -5.21 8.70
C ALA A 20 -28.79 -5.92 7.33
N GLY A 21 -28.99 -5.14 6.26
CA GLY A 21 -28.80 -5.59 4.88
C GLY A 21 -27.38 -6.10 4.63
N GLU A 22 -27.20 -6.87 3.56
CA GLU A 22 -25.88 -7.44 3.22
C GLU A 22 -24.80 -6.36 3.00
N GLU A 23 -25.20 -5.21 2.45
CA GLU A 23 -24.34 -4.06 2.19
C GLU A 23 -23.88 -3.38 3.48
N ASP A 24 -24.80 -3.17 4.43
CA ASP A 24 -24.49 -2.62 5.76
C ASP A 24 -23.56 -3.55 6.55
N ARG A 25 -23.79 -4.88 6.47
CA ARG A 25 -22.89 -5.87 7.04
C ARG A 25 -21.52 -5.83 6.40
N THR A 26 -21.44 -5.63 5.09
CA THR A 26 -20.19 -5.48 4.34
C THR A 26 -19.43 -4.23 4.81
N LEU A 27 -20.07 -3.06 4.80
CA LEU A 27 -19.44 -1.80 5.24
C LEU A 27 -19.02 -1.83 6.71
N GLY A 28 -19.84 -2.43 7.59
CA GLY A 28 -19.50 -2.62 9.00
C GLY A 28 -18.29 -3.54 9.19
N THR A 29 -18.23 -4.66 8.46
CA THR A 29 -17.09 -5.58 8.45
C THR A 29 -15.81 -4.86 8.00
N LEU A 30 -15.86 -4.11 6.89
CA LEU A 30 -14.72 -3.35 6.38
C LEU A 30 -14.25 -2.28 7.37
N ALA A 31 -15.17 -1.57 8.03
CA ALA A 31 -14.84 -0.56 9.04
C ALA A 31 -14.08 -1.18 10.23
N ARG A 32 -14.49 -2.37 10.67
CA ARG A 32 -13.83 -3.11 11.76
C ARG A 32 -12.45 -3.62 11.37
N LEU A 33 -12.33 -4.24 10.19
CA LEU A 33 -11.03 -4.70 9.66
C LEU A 33 -10.03 -3.53 9.59
N ARG A 34 -10.48 -2.37 9.11
CA ARG A 34 -9.64 -1.17 9.00
C ARG A 34 -9.29 -0.56 10.35
N ALA A 35 -10.18 -0.66 11.34
CA ALA A 35 -9.92 -0.25 12.72
C ALA A 35 -9.04 -1.26 13.49
N GLY A 36 -8.67 -2.39 12.88
CA GLY A 36 -7.93 -3.46 13.56
C GLY A 36 -8.75 -4.16 14.65
N MET A 37 -10.07 -4.07 14.58
CA MET A 37 -10.97 -4.72 15.54
C MET A 37 -11.18 -6.20 15.19
N GLY A 38 -11.36 -7.02 16.22
CA GLY A 38 -11.72 -8.43 16.08
C GLY A 38 -13.14 -8.65 15.57
N GLY A 39 -13.50 -9.92 15.40
CA GLY A 39 -14.82 -10.36 14.94
C GLY A 39 -15.99 -9.75 15.73
N ALA A 40 -17.11 -9.48 15.06
CA ALA A 40 -18.38 -9.11 15.70
C ALA A 40 -19.54 -10.02 15.27
N PRO A 41 -20.61 -10.14 16.10
CA PRO A 41 -21.86 -10.75 15.67
C PRO A 41 -22.39 -10.05 14.41
N GLY A 42 -22.84 -10.81 13.40
CA GLY A 42 -23.32 -10.27 12.13
C GLY A 42 -22.22 -9.89 11.11
N GLU A 43 -20.94 -10.07 11.44
CA GLU A 43 -19.82 -9.84 10.52
C GLU A 43 -19.80 -10.86 9.38
N ARG A 44 -19.35 -10.41 8.21
CA ARG A 44 -19.11 -11.27 7.06
C ARG A 44 -17.79 -12.03 7.21
N GLY A 45 -17.87 -13.26 7.69
CA GLY A 45 -16.72 -14.14 7.91
C GLY A 45 -15.93 -14.47 6.64
N ASP A 46 -16.61 -14.54 5.50
CA ASP A 46 -16.01 -14.68 4.16
C ASP A 46 -15.09 -13.50 3.82
N LEU A 47 -15.54 -12.27 4.05
CA LEU A 47 -14.74 -11.05 3.85
C LEU A 47 -13.51 -10.99 4.75
N ARG A 48 -13.66 -11.38 6.03
CA ARG A 48 -12.53 -11.44 6.96
C ARG A 48 -11.51 -12.48 6.52
N ALA A 49 -11.97 -13.68 6.17
CA ALA A 49 -11.07 -14.75 5.70
C ALA A 49 -10.32 -14.31 4.44
N GLU A 50 -10.98 -13.61 3.51
CA GLU A 50 -10.33 -13.05 2.33
C GLU A 50 -9.30 -11.96 2.68
N TYR A 51 -9.62 -11.06 3.62
CA TYR A 51 -8.68 -10.03 4.09
C TYR A 51 -7.43 -10.63 4.76
N GLU A 52 -7.62 -11.66 5.57
CA GLU A 52 -6.54 -12.37 6.26
C GLU A 52 -5.67 -13.15 5.27
N ALA A 53 -6.27 -13.71 4.21
CA ALA A 53 -5.61 -14.40 3.12
C ALA A 53 -4.96 -13.47 2.08
N LEU A 54 -5.05 -12.13 2.23
CA LEU A 54 -4.42 -11.21 1.29
C LEU A 54 -2.93 -11.50 1.17
N PRO A 55 -2.40 -11.53 -0.06
CA PRO A 55 -0.98 -11.78 -0.25
C PRO A 55 -0.20 -10.62 0.38
N ARG A 56 0.89 -10.95 1.08
CA ARG A 56 1.77 -9.98 1.75
C ARG A 56 3.23 -10.27 1.40
N LYS A 57 3.96 -9.22 1.06
CA LYS A 57 5.41 -9.24 0.88
C LYS A 57 6.08 -8.89 2.21
N SER A 58 7.03 -9.72 2.63
CA SER A 58 7.86 -9.45 3.80
C SER A 58 8.83 -8.26 3.57
N PRO A 59 8.79 -7.20 4.40
CA PRO A 59 9.76 -6.10 4.34
C PRO A 59 11.16 -6.55 4.72
N THR A 60 11.30 -7.45 5.70
CA THR A 60 12.61 -7.96 6.13
C THR A 60 13.26 -8.75 5.00
N ALA A 61 12.51 -9.60 4.29
CA ALA A 61 13.01 -10.31 3.11
C ALA A 61 13.45 -9.33 2.01
N ALA A 62 12.67 -8.29 1.74
CA ALA A 62 13.05 -7.24 0.77
C ALA A 62 14.36 -6.54 1.18
N GLY A 63 14.52 -6.24 2.46
CA GLY A 63 15.75 -5.66 3.00
C GLY A 63 16.95 -6.59 2.87
N LEU A 64 16.83 -7.85 3.28
CA LEU A 64 17.91 -8.84 3.20
C LEU A 64 18.35 -9.09 1.76
N LEU A 65 17.40 -9.22 0.84
CA LEU A 65 17.72 -9.33 -0.59
C LEU A 65 18.51 -8.11 -1.07
N SER A 66 18.06 -6.91 -0.71
CA SER A 66 18.76 -5.68 -1.08
C SER A 66 20.12 -5.50 -0.39
N ALA A 67 20.36 -6.17 0.74
CA ALA A 67 21.62 -6.15 1.47
C ALA A 67 22.65 -7.15 0.91
N VAL A 68 22.20 -8.16 0.17
CA VAL A 68 23.08 -9.04 -0.61
C VAL A 68 23.50 -8.34 -1.91
N LEU A 69 22.55 -7.74 -2.61
CA LEU A 69 22.83 -7.01 -3.84
C LEU A 69 21.86 -5.82 -3.95
N PRO A 70 22.37 -4.59 -4.16
CA PRO A 70 21.53 -3.41 -4.29
C PRO A 70 20.46 -3.59 -5.38
N GLY A 71 19.20 -3.38 -5.00
CA GLY A 71 18.07 -3.45 -5.92
C GLY A 71 17.30 -4.78 -5.95
N LEU A 72 17.81 -5.88 -5.37
CA LEU A 72 17.06 -7.16 -5.35
C LEU A 72 15.75 -7.06 -4.55
N GLY A 73 15.73 -6.29 -3.47
CA GLY A 73 14.50 -6.01 -2.71
C GLY A 73 13.44 -5.27 -3.53
N HIS A 74 13.87 -4.38 -4.43
CA HIS A 74 12.99 -3.72 -5.40
C HIS A 74 12.46 -4.69 -6.45
N LEU A 75 13.28 -5.62 -6.95
CA LEU A 75 12.79 -6.68 -7.86
C LEU A 75 11.74 -7.57 -7.18
N TYR A 76 12.00 -8.00 -5.96
CA TYR A 76 11.07 -8.82 -5.17
C TYR A 76 9.69 -8.16 -4.97
N THR A 77 9.66 -6.83 -4.93
CA THR A 77 8.44 -6.01 -4.78
C THR A 77 7.85 -5.53 -6.11
N GLY A 78 8.37 -6.02 -7.25
CA GLY A 78 7.87 -5.70 -8.59
C GLY A 78 8.25 -4.30 -9.09
N ARG A 79 9.42 -3.78 -8.68
CA ARG A 79 9.91 -2.43 -9.05
C ARG A 79 11.24 -2.51 -9.81
N PRO A 80 11.23 -3.03 -11.05
CA PRO A 80 12.46 -3.27 -11.81
C PRO A 80 13.24 -1.99 -12.14
N ARG A 81 12.55 -0.87 -12.38
CA ARG A 81 13.20 0.43 -12.60
C ARG A 81 14.01 0.87 -11.38
N ASP A 82 13.44 0.75 -10.19
CA ASP A 82 14.12 1.11 -8.95
C ASP A 82 15.30 0.17 -8.69
N ALA A 83 15.14 -1.12 -8.99
CA ALA A 83 16.23 -2.09 -8.89
C ALA A 83 17.42 -1.74 -9.81
N ALA A 84 17.14 -1.37 -11.06
CA ALA A 84 18.17 -0.97 -12.01
C ALA A 84 18.91 0.30 -11.55
N VAL A 85 18.17 1.31 -11.10
CA VAL A 85 18.75 2.55 -10.56
C VAL A 85 19.63 2.27 -9.34
N ALA A 86 19.15 1.43 -8.42
CA ALA A 86 19.91 1.01 -7.25
C ALA A 86 21.23 0.34 -7.66
N LEU A 87 21.17 -0.67 -8.53
CA LEU A 87 22.34 -1.40 -8.98
C LEU A 87 23.37 -0.50 -9.68
N VAL A 88 22.91 0.36 -10.59
CA VAL A 88 23.80 1.26 -11.36
C VAL A 88 24.47 2.28 -10.45
N LEU A 89 23.73 2.91 -9.54
CA LEU A 89 24.30 3.94 -8.67
C LEU A 89 25.28 3.34 -7.65
N ASN A 90 24.91 2.25 -6.98
CA ASN A 90 25.82 1.58 -6.04
C ASN A 90 27.07 1.06 -6.79
N GLY A 91 26.88 0.46 -7.97
CA GLY A 91 27.99 0.04 -8.83
C GLY A 91 28.90 1.19 -9.26
N ALA A 92 28.34 2.35 -9.61
CA ALA A 92 29.11 3.54 -10.00
C ALA A 92 29.91 4.12 -8.83
N PHE A 93 29.33 4.22 -7.64
CA PHE A 93 30.04 4.69 -6.45
C PHE A 93 31.13 3.72 -6.01
N LEU A 94 30.85 2.41 -6.00
CA LEU A 94 31.85 1.38 -5.70
C LEU A 94 33.01 1.43 -6.70
N TRP A 95 32.71 1.53 -8.00
CA TRP A 95 33.70 1.67 -9.05
C TRP A 95 34.53 2.95 -8.90
N GLY A 96 33.88 4.09 -8.65
CA GLY A 96 34.56 5.36 -8.41
C GLY A 96 35.47 5.33 -7.19
N THR A 97 35.01 4.71 -6.11
CA THR A 97 35.80 4.50 -4.88
C THR A 97 37.06 3.66 -5.19
N TRP A 98 36.90 2.56 -5.92
CA TRP A 98 38.00 1.70 -6.32
C TRP A 98 39.01 2.41 -7.22
N GLN A 99 38.54 3.17 -8.21
CA GLN A 99 39.39 3.96 -9.11
C GLN A 99 40.17 5.05 -8.36
N ALA A 100 39.51 5.77 -7.44
CA ALA A 100 40.16 6.80 -6.62
C ALA A 100 41.24 6.20 -5.72
N ALA A 101 40.97 5.06 -5.08
CA ALA A 101 41.96 4.35 -4.27
C ALA A 101 43.14 3.87 -5.10
N ARG A 102 42.90 3.32 -6.30
CA ARG A 102 43.94 2.88 -7.23
C ARG A 102 44.83 4.03 -7.72
N ALA A 103 44.29 5.25 -7.79
CA ALA A 103 45.01 6.46 -8.16
C ALA A 103 45.65 7.19 -6.98
N ASP A 104 45.76 6.54 -5.80
CA ASP A 104 46.26 7.13 -4.54
C ASP A 104 45.50 8.37 -4.06
N GLN A 105 44.27 8.57 -4.55
CA GLN A 105 43.38 9.66 -4.14
C GLN A 105 42.53 9.24 -2.94
N TRP A 106 43.19 8.95 -1.82
CA TRP A 106 42.56 8.39 -0.61
C TRP A 106 41.45 9.29 -0.03
N ALA A 107 41.57 10.61 -0.13
CA ALA A 107 40.53 11.53 0.30
C ALA A 107 39.25 11.38 -0.53
N LEU A 108 39.38 11.29 -1.87
CA LEU A 108 38.24 11.08 -2.76
C LEU A 108 37.64 9.69 -2.57
N ALA A 109 38.47 8.66 -2.42
CA ALA A 109 38.02 7.30 -2.12
C ALA A 109 37.23 7.27 -0.81
N GLY A 110 37.70 7.95 0.24
CA GLY A 110 36.99 8.06 1.51
C GLY A 110 35.63 8.73 1.37
N ILE A 111 35.54 9.84 0.63
CA ILE A 111 34.27 10.55 0.38
C ILE A 111 33.30 9.65 -0.39
N LEU A 112 33.74 9.06 -1.50
CA LEU A 112 32.90 8.19 -2.34
C LEU A 112 32.45 6.94 -1.58
N GLY A 113 33.34 6.33 -0.79
CA GLY A 113 33.01 5.16 0.03
C GLY A 113 32.01 5.50 1.14
N ALA A 114 32.15 6.66 1.79
CA ALA A 114 31.18 7.11 2.79
C ALA A 114 29.80 7.38 2.16
N LEU A 115 29.78 8.01 0.97
CA LEU A 115 28.55 8.20 0.21
C LEU A 115 27.91 6.87 -0.19
N GLU A 116 28.70 5.90 -0.65
CA GLU A 116 28.22 4.56 -1.00
C GLU A 116 27.59 3.85 0.19
N LEU A 117 28.24 3.86 1.36
CA LEU A 117 27.68 3.23 2.56
C LEU A 117 26.33 3.84 2.95
N GLY A 118 26.22 5.18 2.90
CA GLY A 118 24.96 5.87 3.16
C GLY A 118 23.89 5.55 2.11
N TRP A 119 24.28 5.56 0.83
CA TRP A 119 23.38 5.28 -0.30
C TRP A 119 22.90 3.83 -0.31
N TYR A 120 23.78 2.88 0.01
CA TYR A 120 23.47 1.47 0.08
C TYR A 120 22.50 1.17 1.23
N GLY A 121 22.73 1.74 2.41
CA GLY A 121 21.77 1.71 3.52
C GLY A 121 20.40 2.30 3.13
N GLY A 122 20.41 3.42 2.41
CA GLY A 122 19.19 4.02 1.83
C GLY A 122 18.46 3.08 0.86
N THR A 123 19.20 2.32 0.06
CA THR A 123 18.66 1.34 -0.89
C THR A 123 17.96 0.18 -0.16
N ILE A 124 18.56 -0.31 0.93
CA ILE A 124 17.98 -1.37 1.77
C ILE A 124 16.66 -0.91 2.41
N THR A 125 16.66 0.25 3.06
CA THR A 125 15.44 0.81 3.69
C THR A 125 14.36 1.15 2.66
N SER A 126 14.73 1.65 1.48
CA SER A 126 13.83 1.88 0.36
C SER A 126 13.17 0.58 -0.13
N SER A 127 13.91 -0.53 -0.16
CA SER A 127 13.36 -1.86 -0.48
C SER A 127 12.34 -2.34 0.55
N MET A 128 12.62 -2.18 1.84
CA MET A 128 11.67 -2.50 2.92
C MET A 128 10.38 -1.67 2.77
N ASN A 129 10.53 -0.37 2.51
CA ASN A 129 9.42 0.54 2.27
C ASN A 129 8.62 0.18 1.01
N ALA A 130 9.27 -0.36 -0.02
CA ALA A 130 8.59 -0.85 -1.22
C ALA A 130 7.67 -2.04 -0.90
N ALA A 131 8.06 -2.94 0.00
CA ALA A 131 7.24 -4.05 0.45
C ALA A 131 6.01 -3.55 1.24
N HIS A 132 6.21 -2.61 2.17
CA HIS A 132 5.10 -1.97 2.87
C HIS A 132 4.12 -1.27 1.92
N LYS A 133 4.64 -0.54 0.92
CA LYS A 133 3.82 0.08 -0.12
C LYS A 133 3.06 -0.96 -0.95
N TRP A 134 3.67 -2.09 -1.24
CA TRP A 134 3.02 -3.19 -1.96
C TRP A 134 1.85 -3.77 -1.13
N ASN A 135 2.07 -4.08 0.14
CA ASN A 135 1.02 -4.60 1.04
C ASN A 135 -0.15 -3.62 1.16
N ARG A 136 0.14 -2.33 1.37
CA ARG A 136 -0.91 -1.29 1.45
C ARG A 136 -1.71 -1.14 0.15
N ARG A 137 -1.10 -1.40 -1.00
CA ARG A 137 -1.82 -1.37 -2.30
C ARG A 137 -2.76 -2.55 -2.43
N GLU A 138 -2.36 -3.75 -1.99
CA GLU A 138 -3.26 -4.92 -1.98
C GLU A 138 -4.44 -4.71 -1.02
N GLU A 139 -4.17 -4.22 0.19
CA GLU A 139 -5.22 -3.87 1.14
C GLU A 139 -6.15 -2.79 0.56
N GLY A 140 -5.60 -1.74 -0.04
CA GLY A 140 -6.39 -0.69 -0.69
C GLY A 140 -7.27 -1.21 -1.84
N ARG A 141 -6.78 -2.15 -2.65
CA ARG A 141 -7.57 -2.83 -3.69
C ARG A 141 -8.73 -3.63 -3.10
N PHE A 142 -8.44 -4.41 -2.06
CA PHE A 142 -9.47 -5.18 -1.35
C PHE A 142 -10.60 -4.27 -0.86
N PHE A 143 -10.27 -3.20 -0.11
CA PHE A 143 -11.27 -2.26 0.40
C PHE A 143 -12.02 -1.58 -0.74
N SER A 144 -11.33 -1.12 -1.78
CA SER A 144 -11.96 -0.39 -2.88
C SER A 144 -12.95 -1.26 -3.67
N ARG A 145 -12.63 -2.55 -3.87
CA ARG A 145 -13.51 -3.51 -4.55
C ARG A 145 -14.79 -3.75 -3.77
N TRP A 146 -14.69 -3.96 -2.45
CA TRP A 146 -15.85 -4.23 -1.60
C TRP A 146 -16.67 -2.97 -1.26
N GLU A 147 -16.03 -1.81 -1.11
CA GLU A 147 -16.73 -0.53 -0.95
C GLU A 147 -17.53 -0.18 -2.22
N ALA A 148 -17.00 -0.43 -3.41
CA ALA A 148 -17.70 -0.09 -4.66
C ALA A 148 -19.01 -0.89 -4.88
N GLY A 149 -19.13 -2.07 -4.29
CA GLY A 149 -20.33 -2.92 -4.36
C GLY A 149 -21.30 -2.75 -3.21
N ALA A 150 -20.94 -2.00 -2.17
CA ALA A 150 -21.77 -1.77 -0.98
C ALA A 150 -22.14 -0.30 -0.77
N LEU A 151 -21.70 0.58 -1.67
CA LEU A 151 -22.03 2.00 -1.65
C LEU A 151 -23.25 2.26 -2.54
N PRO A 152 -24.26 3.00 -2.05
CA PRO A 152 -25.37 3.41 -2.89
C PRO A 152 -24.83 4.28 -4.03
N ARG A 153 -25.22 3.94 -5.26
CA ARG A 153 -24.92 4.74 -6.45
C ARG A 153 -25.86 5.93 -6.47
N TRP A 154 -25.29 7.12 -6.55
CA TRP A 154 -26.03 8.36 -6.68
C TRP A 154 -26.09 8.77 -8.15
N ASP A 155 -27.31 8.87 -8.67
CA ASP A 155 -27.57 9.34 -10.01
C ASP A 155 -28.24 10.72 -9.94
N LEU A 156 -27.82 11.62 -10.83
CA LEU A 156 -28.43 12.93 -11.00
C LEU A 156 -29.28 12.89 -12.27
N VAL A 157 -30.60 12.86 -12.08
CA VAL A 157 -31.56 12.90 -13.18
C VAL A 157 -32.01 14.33 -13.39
N PHE A 158 -31.67 14.90 -14.55
CA PHE A 158 -32.13 16.22 -14.96
C PHE A 158 -33.57 16.14 -15.47
N LEU A 159 -34.44 16.99 -14.94
CA LEU A 159 -35.85 16.98 -15.32
C LEU A 159 -36.03 17.59 -16.72
N PRO A 160 -36.91 17.01 -17.57
CA PRO A 160 -37.26 17.60 -18.87
C PRO A 160 -37.82 19.01 -18.67
N GLY A 161 -37.22 20.01 -19.33
CA GLY A 161 -37.61 21.43 -19.18
C GLY A 161 -36.56 22.33 -18.50
N GLY A 162 -35.40 21.78 -18.09
CA GLY A 162 -34.21 22.58 -17.75
C GLY A 162 -34.23 23.29 -16.39
N GLY A 163 -35.28 23.12 -15.59
CA GLY A 163 -35.46 23.84 -14.32
C GLY A 163 -34.97 23.12 -13.06
N GLY A 164 -34.55 21.85 -13.12
CA GLY A 164 -34.17 21.12 -11.91
C GLY A 164 -33.49 19.77 -12.15
N ALA A 165 -32.84 19.27 -11.10
CA ALA A 165 -32.25 17.93 -11.05
C ALA A 165 -32.73 17.21 -9.78
N VAL A 166 -32.97 15.91 -9.88
CA VAL A 166 -33.28 15.03 -8.75
C VAL A 166 -32.09 14.11 -8.52
N ALA A 167 -31.59 14.08 -7.29
CA ALA A 167 -30.63 13.08 -6.88
C ALA A 167 -31.41 11.81 -6.47
N THR A 168 -31.21 10.73 -7.21
CA THR A 168 -31.73 9.40 -6.86
C THR A 168 -30.59 8.53 -6.36
N TRP A 169 -30.87 7.58 -5.48
CA TRP A 169 -29.89 6.55 -5.13
C TRP A 169 -30.43 5.16 -5.40
N THR A 170 -29.55 4.29 -5.84
CA THR A 170 -29.81 2.87 -6.02
C THR A 170 -28.74 2.07 -5.28
N TRP A 171 -29.10 0.89 -4.82
CA TRP A 171 -28.19 -0.06 -4.20
C TRP A 171 -27.67 -1.01 -5.28
#